data_AF-A0A1I7FGV1-F1
#
_entry.id   AF-A0A1I7FGV1-F1
#
_cell.length_a   1.000
_cell.length_b   1.000
_cell.length_c   1.000
_cell.angle_alpha   90.00
_cell.angle_beta   90.00
_cell.angle_gamma   90.00
#
_symmetry.space_group_name_H-M   'P 1'
#
loop_
_entity.id
_entity.type
_entity.pdbx_description
1 polymer ?
#
loop_
_entity_poly.entity_id
_entity_poly.type
_entity_poly.pdbx_seq_one_letter_code
_entity_poly.pdbx_strand_id
1 'polypeptide(L)'
;MAGTDNKKQIVNKQQGNILLVSIIMLLALSLMMLKSLHYQQENAMFMMMDEQNYLNAFWRAESSLTWGKVQSWRSNQQGIDGWFCLQQPEFHLKSCLRRYSGTLFLLKGIAQFAAEENLELYQWMKQMKHSSQDTLTPMELVPVESGWLDFCPVSQVEFCL
;
A
#
# COMPACT_ATOMS: atom_id res chain seq x y z
N MET A 1 -8.85 -74.71 -51.04
CA MET A 1 -9.95 -73.76 -50.81
C MET A 1 -9.96 -73.37 -49.34
N ALA A 2 -10.14 -72.08 -49.09
CA ALA A 2 -10.46 -71.42 -47.80
C ALA A 2 -9.38 -71.44 -46.71
N GLY A 3 -8.81 -70.26 -46.42
CA GLY A 3 -7.95 -70.09 -45.24
C GLY A 3 -7.19 -68.77 -45.09
N THR A 4 -7.51 -67.71 -45.84
CA THR A 4 -6.76 -66.43 -45.76
C THR A 4 -7.65 -65.19 -45.75
N ASP A 5 -8.88 -65.28 -45.24
CA ASP A 5 -9.83 -64.16 -45.24
C ASP A 5 -10.19 -63.61 -43.85
N ASN A 6 -9.52 -64.08 -42.78
CA ASN A 6 -9.83 -63.66 -41.41
C ASN A 6 -8.80 -62.68 -40.79
N LYS A 7 -7.72 -62.34 -41.52
CA LYS A 7 -6.66 -61.44 -41.01
C LYS A 7 -6.89 -59.97 -41.38
N LYS A 8 -7.77 -59.69 -42.35
CA LYS A 8 -7.94 -58.33 -42.91
C LYS A 8 -8.97 -57.48 -42.16
N GLN A 9 -9.81 -58.07 -41.30
CA GLN A 9 -10.81 -57.33 -40.53
C GLN A 9 -10.30 -56.72 -39.21
N ILE A 10 -9.19 -57.20 -38.64
CA ILE A 10 -8.72 -56.71 -37.33
C ILE A 10 -7.92 -55.39 -37.45
N VAL A 11 -7.29 -55.13 -38.59
CA VAL A 11 -6.40 -53.96 -38.78
C VAL A 11 -7.16 -52.64 -39.01
N ASN A 12 -8.37 -52.68 -39.60
CA ASN A 12 -9.12 -51.47 -39.96
C ASN A 12 -10.00 -50.89 -38.85
N LYS A 13 -10.18 -51.61 -37.74
CA LYS A 13 -10.99 -51.15 -36.58
C LYS A 13 -10.15 -50.46 -35.50
N GLN A 14 -8.83 -50.62 -35.52
CA GLN A 14 -7.92 -50.06 -34.51
C GLN A 14 -7.45 -48.62 -34.80
N GLN A 15 -7.41 -48.19 -36.07
CA GLN A 15 -6.86 -46.86 -36.43
C GLN A 15 -7.76 -45.68 -36.02
N GLY A 16 -9.09 -45.83 -36.06
CA GLY A 16 -10.03 -44.78 -35.64
C GLY A 16 -10.02 -44.52 -34.12
N ASN A 17 -9.74 -45.54 -33.32
CA ASN A 17 -9.71 -45.44 -31.86
C ASN A 17 -8.44 -44.72 -31.37
N ILE A 18 -7.31 -44.93 -32.04
CA ILE A 18 -6.01 -44.31 -31.69
C ILE A 18 -6.03 -42.80 -31.98
N LEU A 19 -6.64 -42.38 -33.10
CA LEU A 19 -6.81 -40.95 -33.42
C LEU A 19 -7.67 -40.22 -32.38
N LEU A 20 -8.79 -40.82 -31.98
CA LEU A 20 -9.64 -40.27 -30.91
C LEU A 20 -8.89 -40.11 -29.59
N VAL A 21 -8.14 -41.13 -29.17
CA VAL A 21 -7.33 -41.08 -27.95
C VAL A 21 -6.28 -39.97 -28.02
N SER A 22 -5.61 -39.79 -29.16
CA SER A 22 -4.61 -38.72 -29.33
C SER A 22 -5.22 -37.30 -29.22
N ILE A 23 -6.41 -37.07 -29.80
CA ILE A 23 -7.11 -35.78 -29.69
C ILE A 23 -7.53 -35.52 -28.24
N ILE A 24 -8.08 -36.53 -27.56
CA ILE A 24 -8.45 -36.42 -26.14
C ILE A 24 -7.21 -36.12 -25.28
N MET A 25 -6.07 -36.76 -25.57
CA MET A 25 -4.81 -36.52 -24.87
C MET A 25 -4.31 -35.08 -25.08
N LEU A 26 -4.35 -34.58 -26.32
CA LEU A 26 -3.96 -33.19 -26.64
C LEU A 26 -4.89 -32.18 -25.95
N LEU A 27 -6.20 -32.43 -25.96
CA LEU A 27 -7.17 -31.61 -25.26
C LEU A 27 -6.90 -31.61 -23.75
N ALA A 28 -6.66 -32.78 -23.15
CA ALA A 28 -6.34 -32.91 -21.73
C ALA A 28 -5.06 -32.13 -21.36
N LEU A 29 -3.99 -32.24 -22.16
CA LEU A 29 -2.75 -31.49 -21.94
C LEU A 29 -2.96 -29.98 -22.06
N SER A 30 -3.72 -29.53 -23.06
CA SER A 30 -4.05 -28.11 -23.23
C SER A 30 -4.85 -27.56 -22.05
N LEU A 31 -5.80 -28.33 -21.52
CA LEU A 31 -6.60 -27.96 -20.35
C LEU A 31 -5.74 -27.93 -19.07
N MET A 32 -4.84 -28.90 -18.89
CA MET A 32 -3.90 -28.90 -17.77
C MET A 32 -2.96 -27.69 -17.80
N MET A 33 -2.43 -27.34 -18.98
CA MET A 33 -1.58 -26.16 -19.14
C MET A 33 -2.35 -24.87 -18.85
N LEU A 34 -3.57 -24.74 -19.38
CA LEU A 34 -4.44 -23.58 -19.10
C LEU A 34 -4.75 -23.47 -17.61
N LYS A 35 -5.08 -24.58 -16.94
CA LYS A 35 -5.32 -24.61 -15.49
C LYS A 35 -4.10 -24.19 -14.67
N SER A 36 -2.90 -24.62 -15.05
CA SER A 36 -1.66 -24.22 -14.38
C SER A 36 -1.37 -22.72 -14.54
N LEU A 37 -1.64 -22.14 -15.71
CA LEU A 37 -1.49 -20.70 -15.94
C LEU A 37 -2.49 -19.89 -15.11
N HIS A 38 -3.76 -20.32 -15.07
CA HIS A 38 -4.77 -19.68 -14.22
C HIS A 38 -4.38 -19.69 -12.74
N TYR A 39 -3.88 -20.82 -12.24
CA TYR A 39 -3.45 -20.94 -10.84
C TYR A 39 -2.27 -20.01 -10.50
N GLN A 40 -1.31 -19.83 -11.43
CA GLN A 40 -0.22 -18.89 -11.24
C GLN A 40 -0.69 -17.43 -11.23
N GLN A 41 -1.65 -17.08 -12.09
CA GLN A 41 -2.20 -15.73 -12.16
C GLN A 41 -3.00 -15.36 -10.91
N GLU A 42 -3.80 -16.29 -10.37
CA GLU A 42 -4.58 -16.06 -9.15
C GLU A 42 -3.68 -15.77 -7.94
N ASN A 43 -2.60 -16.53 -7.76
CA ASN A 43 -1.66 -16.31 -6.66
C ASN A 43 -0.92 -14.97 -6.79
N ALA A 44 -0.56 -14.56 -8.02
CA ALA A 44 0.07 -13.26 -8.26
C ALA A 44 -0.91 -12.09 -8.01
N MET A 45 -2.20 -12.29 -8.28
CA MET A 45 -3.22 -11.27 -8.09
C MET A 45 -3.42 -10.90 -6.62
N PHE A 46 -3.45 -11.86 -5.70
CA PHE A 46 -3.62 -11.58 -4.28
C PHE A 46 -2.45 -10.76 -3.70
N MET A 47 -1.21 -11.14 -4.01
CA MET A 47 -0.03 -10.38 -3.57
C MET A 47 -0.04 -8.95 -4.14
N MET A 48 -0.46 -8.78 -5.40
CA MET A 48 -0.56 -7.47 -6.05
C MET A 48 -1.62 -6.58 -5.40
N MET A 49 -2.75 -7.14 -4.94
CA MET A 49 -3.80 -6.34 -4.30
C MET A 49 -3.35 -5.76 -2.95
N ASP A 50 -2.64 -6.55 -2.14
CA ASP A 50 -2.12 -6.06 -0.85
C ASP A 50 -1.07 -4.96 -1.04
N GLU A 51 -0.15 -5.14 -1.99
CA GLU A 51 0.85 -4.13 -2.32
C GLU A 51 0.19 -2.85 -2.85
N GLN A 52 -0.80 -2.96 -3.74
CA GLN A 52 -1.53 -1.82 -4.26
C GLN A 52 -2.24 -1.04 -3.14
N ASN A 53 -2.86 -1.74 -2.19
CA ASN A 53 -3.52 -1.11 -1.05
C ASN A 53 -2.51 -0.39 -0.17
N TYR A 54 -1.37 -1.02 0.10
CA TYR A 54 -0.30 -0.41 0.91
C TYR A 54 0.24 0.85 0.23
N LEU A 55 0.57 0.77 -1.06
CA LEU A 55 1.06 1.91 -1.83
C LEU A 55 0.04 3.06 -1.85
N ASN A 56 -1.24 2.76 -2.04
CA ASN A 56 -2.29 3.78 -2.02
C ASN A 56 -2.36 4.49 -0.65
N ALA A 57 -2.27 3.75 0.46
CA ALA A 57 -2.24 4.32 1.80
C ALA A 57 -0.96 5.13 2.04
N PHE A 58 0.19 4.62 1.59
CA PHE A 58 1.48 5.31 1.68
C PHE A 58 1.45 6.67 0.96
N TRP A 59 0.98 6.72 -0.29
CA TRP A 59 0.86 7.97 -1.04
C TRP A 59 -0.11 8.95 -0.39
N ARG A 60 -1.22 8.45 0.19
CA ARG A 60 -2.16 9.30 0.92
C ARG A 60 -1.55 9.86 2.20
N ALA A 61 -0.71 9.10 2.91
CA ALA A 61 0.01 9.58 4.09
C ALA A 61 1.07 10.61 3.70
N GLU A 62 1.79 10.39 2.59
CA GLU A 62 2.77 11.33 2.05
C GLU A 62 2.11 12.65 1.65
N SER A 63 0.99 12.57 0.92
CA SER A 63 0.21 13.74 0.54
C SER A 63 -0.32 14.47 1.76
N SER A 64 -0.76 13.74 2.79
CA SER A 64 -1.20 14.33 4.06
C SER A 64 -0.07 15.05 4.77
N LEU A 65 1.13 14.45 4.82
CA LEU A 65 2.34 15.03 5.41
C LEU A 65 2.78 16.28 4.64
N THR A 66 2.75 16.22 3.30
CA THR A 66 3.10 17.34 2.42
C THR A 66 2.13 18.50 2.54
N TRP A 67 0.83 18.22 2.65
CA TRP A 67 -0.16 19.22 3.01
C TRP A 67 0.10 19.83 4.40
N GLY A 68 0.47 19.01 5.39
CA GLY A 68 0.80 19.45 6.75
C GLY A 68 2.03 20.37 6.83
N LYS A 69 3.03 20.15 5.96
CA LYS A 69 4.26 20.97 5.89
C LYS A 69 3.98 22.42 5.51
N VAL A 70 2.90 22.68 4.75
CA VAL A 70 2.54 24.03 4.27
C VAL A 70 1.42 24.69 5.08
N GLN A 71 0.92 24.04 6.14
CA GLN A 71 -0.13 24.61 6.99
C GLN A 71 0.40 25.67 7.96
N SER A 72 -0.41 26.70 8.17
CA SER A 72 -0.19 27.73 9.19
C SER A 72 -0.62 27.23 10.57
N TRP A 73 0.29 26.55 11.27
CA TRP A 73 0.07 26.10 12.63
C TRP A 73 0.10 27.30 13.60
N ARG A 74 -0.84 27.39 14.55
CA ARG A 74 -0.94 28.53 15.50
C ARG A 74 -0.32 28.20 16.85
N SER A 75 0.29 29.19 17.53
CA SER A 75 1.03 29.03 18.81
C SER A 75 0.16 28.91 20.08
N ASN A 76 -1.15 29.16 19.99
CA ASN A 76 -2.12 29.02 21.10
C ASN A 76 -2.86 27.66 21.09
N GLN A 77 -2.76 26.89 19.99
CA GLN A 77 -3.41 25.58 19.90
C GLN A 77 -2.53 24.44 20.46
N GLN A 78 -1.29 24.75 20.87
CA GLN A 78 -0.36 23.88 21.58
C GLN A 78 -0.81 23.72 23.04
N GLY A 79 -1.85 22.92 23.24
CA GLY A 79 -1.99 22.18 24.50
C GLY A 79 -0.69 21.38 24.69
N ILE A 80 0.00 21.64 25.79
CA ILE A 80 1.45 21.43 25.95
C ILE A 80 1.91 19.95 25.81
N ASP A 81 1.00 18.96 25.79
CA ASP A 81 1.39 17.55 25.76
C ASP A 81 0.72 16.68 24.67
N GLY A 82 -0.14 17.23 23.81
CA GLY A 82 -0.99 16.44 22.89
C GLY A 82 -0.71 16.59 21.39
N TRP A 83 -1.25 15.67 20.59
CA TRP A 83 -1.32 15.79 19.13
C TRP A 83 -2.39 16.80 18.72
N PHE A 84 -2.01 17.82 17.95
CA PHE A 84 -2.96 18.74 17.34
C PHE A 84 -3.14 18.43 15.86
N CYS A 85 -4.33 18.01 15.47
CA CYS A 85 -4.61 17.54 14.11
C CYS A 85 -5.45 18.54 13.31
N LEU A 86 -5.07 18.74 12.06
CA LEU A 86 -5.87 19.39 11.03
C LEU A 86 -6.31 18.33 10.01
N GLN A 87 -7.50 18.54 9.45
CA GLN A 87 -8.05 17.68 8.41
C GLN A 87 -8.57 18.53 7.26
N GLN A 88 -8.23 18.13 6.04
CA GLN A 88 -8.71 18.73 4.80
C GLN A 88 -9.90 17.90 4.26
N PRO A 89 -11.10 18.48 4.12
CA PRO A 89 -12.29 17.70 3.81
C PRO A 89 -12.32 17.18 2.37
N GLU A 90 -11.79 17.91 1.38
CA GLU A 90 -11.95 17.53 -0.04
C GLU A 90 -11.13 16.28 -0.40
N PHE A 91 -9.88 16.21 0.06
CA PHE A 91 -8.98 15.08 -0.20
C PHE A 91 -8.80 14.14 0.99
N HIS A 92 -9.54 14.37 2.09
CA HIS A 92 -9.47 13.57 3.31
C HIS A 92 -8.05 13.46 3.89
N LEU A 93 -7.24 14.51 3.71
CA LEU A 93 -5.88 14.55 4.23
C LEU A 93 -5.90 14.89 5.71
N LYS A 94 -5.11 14.18 6.52
CA LYS A 94 -5.02 14.42 7.96
C LYS A 94 -3.56 14.54 8.37
N SER A 95 -3.22 15.68 8.94
CA SER A 95 -1.89 15.95 9.47
C SER A 95 -1.99 16.38 10.92
N CYS A 96 -1.12 15.84 11.76
CA CYS A 96 -1.05 16.17 13.17
C CYS A 96 0.33 16.71 13.51
N LEU A 97 0.39 17.66 14.43
CA LEU A 97 1.63 18.26 14.88
C LEU A 97 1.71 18.16 16.40
N ARG A 98 2.88 17.79 16.91
CA ARG A 98 3.17 17.76 18.34
C ARG A 98 4.53 18.38 18.62
N ARG A 99 4.65 19.10 19.73
CA ARG A 99 5.93 19.61 20.19
C ARG A 99 6.75 18.46 20.78
N TYR A 100 8.00 18.32 20.36
CA TYR A 100 8.90 17.33 20.93
C TYR A 100 9.77 17.95 22.04
N SER A 101 10.55 18.97 21.70
CA SER A 101 11.42 19.67 22.66
C SER A 101 11.85 21.03 22.13
N GLY A 102 11.83 22.05 22.98
CA GLY A 102 12.32 23.40 22.62
C GLY A 102 11.60 23.93 21.37
N THR A 103 12.34 24.11 20.28
CA THR A 103 11.83 24.58 18.98
C THR A 103 11.60 23.45 17.96
N LEU A 104 11.77 22.19 18.37
CA LEU A 104 11.53 21.00 17.53
C LEU A 104 10.11 20.48 17.71
N PHE A 105 9.50 20.19 16.57
CA PHE A 105 8.15 19.66 16.44
C PHE A 105 8.19 18.43 15.56
N LEU A 106 7.29 17.50 15.84
CA LEU A 106 7.06 16.33 15.02
C LEU A 106 5.74 16.51 14.29
N LEU A 107 5.80 16.50 12.96
CA LEU A 107 4.65 16.47 12.08
C LEU A 107 4.40 15.03 11.65
N LYS A 108 3.14 14.61 11.65
CA LYS A 108 2.67 13.28 11.29
C LYS A 108 1.58 13.38 10.23
N GLY A 109 1.78 12.76 9.07
CA GLY A 109 0.75 12.56 8.05
C GLY A 109 0.10 11.20 8.24
N ILE A 110 -1.23 11.15 8.21
CA ILE A 110 -2.01 9.94 8.53
C ILE A 110 -2.86 9.55 7.32
N ALA A 111 -2.82 8.28 6.95
CA ALA A 111 -3.76 7.69 6.01
C ALA A 111 -4.39 6.41 6.58
N GLN A 112 -5.65 6.22 6.29
CA GLN A 112 -6.34 4.97 6.62
C GLN A 112 -5.89 3.86 5.68
N PHE A 113 -5.39 2.76 6.22
CA PHE A 113 -4.99 1.57 5.47
C PHE A 113 -6.05 0.46 5.60
N ALA A 114 -6.49 0.18 6.83
CA ALA A 114 -7.59 -0.72 7.13
C ALA A 114 -8.58 -0.07 8.11
N ALA A 115 -9.64 -0.78 8.50
CA ALA A 115 -10.69 -0.24 9.37
C ALA A 115 -10.14 0.31 10.71
N GLU A 116 -9.07 -0.28 11.23
CA GLU A 116 -8.45 0.09 12.52
C GLU A 116 -6.94 0.34 12.41
N GLU A 117 -6.37 0.29 11.20
CA GLU A 117 -4.94 0.53 10.97
C GLU A 117 -4.72 1.78 10.14
N ASN A 118 -3.89 2.67 10.67
CA ASN A 118 -3.45 3.86 9.96
C ASN A 118 -1.98 3.70 9.58
N LEU A 119 -1.65 4.12 8.37
CA LEU A 119 -0.28 4.33 7.94
C LEU A 119 0.13 5.76 8.29
N GLU A 120 1.26 5.88 8.97
CA GLU A 120 1.76 7.13 9.53
C GLU A 120 3.15 7.44 9.01
N LEU A 121 3.33 8.65 8.50
CA LEU A 121 4.63 9.17 8.08
C LEU A 121 4.99 10.39 8.89
N TYR A 122 6.28 10.59 9.13
CA TYR A 122 6.80 11.56 10.07
C TYR A 122 7.73 12.55 9.39
N GLN A 123 7.72 13.79 9.86
CA GLN A 123 8.66 14.83 9.47
C GLN A 123 9.05 15.66 10.68
N TRP A 124 10.36 15.80 10.90
CA TRP A 124 10.88 16.78 11.85
C TRP A 124 10.70 18.20 11.31
N MET A 125 10.14 19.07 12.14
CA MET A 125 9.93 20.48 11.88
C MET A 125 10.64 21.32 12.94
N LYS A 126 11.15 22.48 12.56
CA LYS A 126 11.81 23.43 13.46
C LYS A 126 11.13 24.77 13.37
N GLN A 127 10.86 25.38 14.52
CA GLN A 127 10.35 26.73 14.59
C GLN A 127 11.46 27.74 14.31
N MET A 128 11.21 28.66 13.38
CA MET A 128 12.08 29.81 13.17
C MET A 128 11.87 30.83 14.30
N LYS A 129 12.96 31.42 14.80
CA LYS A 129 12.90 32.44 15.85
C LYS A 129 12.38 33.75 15.25
N HIS A 130 11.08 33.97 15.27
CA HIS A 130 10.52 35.30 15.01
C HIS A 130 10.40 36.09 16.34
N SER A 131 10.85 37.35 16.31
CA SER A 131 11.08 38.20 17.49
C SER A 131 9.80 38.72 18.17
N SER A 132 8.61 38.41 17.66
CA SER A 132 7.35 38.87 18.24
C SER A 132 6.77 37.79 19.13
N GLN A 133 6.84 37.99 20.45
CA GLN A 133 6.11 37.27 21.51
C GLN A 133 4.60 37.49 21.44
N ASP A 134 4.03 37.61 20.24
CA ASP A 134 2.61 37.76 20.03
C ASP A 134 2.01 36.37 19.73
N THR A 135 1.26 35.85 20.69
CA THR A 135 0.61 34.53 20.66
C THR A 135 -0.45 34.37 19.57
N LEU A 136 -0.79 35.45 18.85
CA LEU A 136 -1.78 35.48 17.78
C LEU A 136 -1.19 35.20 16.38
N THR A 137 0.13 35.23 16.21
CA THR A 137 0.74 34.96 14.91
C THR A 137 0.92 33.45 14.67
N PRO A 138 0.71 32.98 13.43
CA PRO A 138 1.03 31.60 13.07
C PRO A 138 2.54 31.36 13.27
N MET A 139 2.88 30.20 13.84
CA MET A 139 4.28 29.84 14.00
C MET A 139 4.86 29.45 12.64
N GLU A 140 5.99 30.05 12.30
CA GLU A 140 6.72 29.69 11.10
C GLU A 140 7.55 28.44 11.40
N LEU A 141 7.05 27.30 10.90
CA LEU A 141 7.74 26.02 10.96
C LEU A 141 8.40 25.72 9.62
N VAL A 142 9.65 25.32 9.66
CA VAL A 142 10.40 24.84 8.50
C VAL A 142 10.74 23.37 8.67
N PRO A 143 10.65 22.54 7.61
CA PRO A 143 11.06 21.15 7.68
C PRO A 143 12.57 21.04 7.90
N VAL A 144 12.96 20.11 8.76
CA VAL A 144 14.38 19.74 8.94
C VAL A 144 14.83 18.92 7.75
N GLU A 145 15.98 19.25 7.18
CA GLU A 145 16.61 18.50 6.11
C GLU A 145 16.82 17.03 6.53
N SER A 146 16.48 16.08 5.65
CA SER A 146 16.51 14.64 5.95
C SER A 146 15.71 14.23 7.20
N GLY A 147 14.72 15.04 7.60
CA GLY A 147 13.87 14.77 8.76
C GLY A 147 12.64 13.93 8.46
N TRP A 148 12.47 13.45 7.23
CA TRP A 148 11.37 12.58 6.80
C TRP A 148 11.63 11.13 7.19
N LEU A 149 10.63 10.47 7.76
CA LEU A 149 10.76 9.13 8.33
C LEU A 149 9.44 8.35 8.15
N ASP A 150 9.55 7.06 7.86
CA ASP A 150 8.45 6.09 7.74
C ASP A 150 8.27 5.25 9.02
N PHE A 151 9.08 5.49 10.03
CA PHE A 151 9.01 4.85 11.34
C PHE A 151 8.90 5.89 12.46
N CYS A 152 8.46 5.42 13.63
CA CYS A 152 8.37 6.24 14.84
C CYS A 152 9.74 6.78 15.24
N PRO A 153 9.98 8.10 15.22
CA PRO A 153 11.32 8.65 15.38
C PRO A 153 11.76 8.78 16.84
N VAL A 154 10.90 8.42 17.79
CA VAL A 154 11.10 8.61 19.23
C VAL A 154 10.77 7.33 19.98
N SER A 155 11.38 7.15 21.15
CA SER A 155 11.13 5.98 22.00
C SER A 155 9.81 6.07 22.78
N GLN A 156 9.29 7.29 22.95
CA GLN A 156 8.04 7.55 23.66
C GLN A 156 6.85 7.11 22.82
N VAL A 157 6.15 6.07 23.27
CA VAL A 157 5.05 5.45 22.53
C VAL A 157 3.90 6.44 22.32
N GLU A 158 3.72 7.42 23.19
CA GLU A 158 2.65 8.42 23.07
C GLU A 158 2.73 9.26 21.78
N PHE A 159 3.88 9.31 21.11
CA PHE A 159 4.03 9.98 19.82
C PHE A 159 3.52 9.11 18.65
N CYS A 160 3.46 7.80 18.81
CA CYS A 160 3.21 6.86 17.71
C CYS A 160 2.04 5.91 18.00
N LEU A 161 1.21 6.24 18.99
CA LEU A 161 -0.09 5.63 19.27
C LEU A 161 -1.23 6.37 18.53
#